data_AF-R9C2A4-F1
#
_entry.id   AF-R9C2A4-F1
#
_cell.length_a   1.000
_cell.length_b   1.000
_cell.length_c   1.000
_cell.angle_alpha   90.00
_cell.angle_beta   90.00
_cell.angle_gamma   90.00
#
_symmetry.space_group_name_H-M   'P 1'
#
loop_
_entity.id
_entity.type
_entity.pdbx_description
1 polymer ?
#
loop_
_entity_poly.entity_id
_entity_poly.type
_entity_poly.pdbx_seq_one_letter_code
_entity_poly.pdbx_strand_id
1 'polypeptide(L)' 'MKKVMLKTIYLYRKYISPMRPPTCIYVPTCSQYAIDAINKYGAIKGGFLAIKRILRCHPFAKGGYDPVK' A
#
# COMPACT_ATOMS: atom_id res chain seq x y z
N MET A 1 16.64 8.17 3.08
CA MET A 1 16.11 7.05 2.25
C MET A 1 14.58 6.87 2.35
N LYS A 2 13.95 7.00 3.53
CA LYS A 2 12.47 6.87 3.69
C LYS A 2 11.64 7.80 2.78
N LYS A 3 12.08 9.05 2.62
CA LYS A 3 11.40 10.05 1.79
C LYS A 3 11.36 9.72 0.29
N VAL A 4 12.36 9.02 -0.25
CA VAL A 4 12.41 8.71 -1.70
C VAL A 4 11.33 7.70 -2.07
N MET A 5 11.21 6.60 -1.31
CA MET A 5 10.15 5.61 -1.54
C MET A 5 8.75 6.18 -1.27
N LEU A 6 8.59 7.02 -0.24
CA LEU A 6 7.32 7.72 -0.01
C LEU A 6 6.97 8.64 -1.20
N LYS A 7 7.95 9.33 -1.78
CA LYS A 7 7.73 10.20 -2.96
C LYS A 7 7.30 9.39 -4.18
N THR A 8 7.89 8.22 -4.40
CA THR A 8 7.49 7.30 -5.49
C THR A 8 6.07 6.78 -5.28
N ILE A 9 5.70 6.43 -4.04
CA ILE A 9 4.34 5.98 -3.71
C ILE A 9 3.34 7.13 -3.85
N TYR A 10 3.70 8.35 -3.47
CA TYR A 10 2.87 9.54 -3.67
C TYR A 10 2.70 9.88 -5.14
N LEU A 11 3.75 9.74 -5.96
CA LEU A 11 3.66 9.86 -7.42
C LEU A 11 2.71 8.81 -7.98
N TYR A 12 2.87 7.54 -7.61
CA TYR A 12 1.98 6.47 -8.03
C TYR A 12 0.53 6.75 -7.60
N ARG A 13 0.31 7.22 -6.36
CA ARG A 13 -1.02 7.60 -5.88
C ARG A 13 -1.58 8.82 -6.61
N LYS A 14 -0.77 9.81 -6.98
CA LYS A 14 -1.22 11.02 -7.66
C LYS A 14 -1.53 10.81 -9.14
N TYR A 15 -0.77 9.95 -9.82
CA TYR A 15 -0.91 9.71 -11.26
C TYR A 15 -1.76 8.49 -11.60
N ILE A 16 -1.72 7.43 -10.78
CA ILE A 16 -2.40 6.15 -11.10
C ILE A 16 -3.67 5.93 -10.25
N SER A 17 -3.71 6.42 -9.00
CA SER A 17 -4.92 6.26 -8.16
C SER A 17 -6.18 6.94 -8.68
N PRO A 18 -6.17 8.15 -9.27
CA PRO A 18 -7.41 8.78 -9.76
C PRO A 18 -7.98 8.07 -11.01
N MET A 19 -7.16 7.26 -11.68
CA MET A 19 -7.57 6.51 -12.87
C MET A 19 -8.13 5.12 -12.55
N ARG A 20 -8.16 4.70 -11.27
CA ARG A 20 -8.67 3.39 -10.88
C ARG A 20 -9.76 3.49 -9.81
N PRO A 21 -10.87 2.75 -9.96
CA PRO A 21 -11.88 2.65 -8.91
C PRO A 21 -11.27 2.04 -7.63
N PRO A 22 -11.86 2.29 -6.45
CA PRO A 22 -11.38 1.71 -5.19
C PRO A 22 -11.54 0.18 -5.23
N THR A 23 -10.48 -0.49 -5.64
CA THR A 23 -10.39 -1.95 -5.80
C THR A 23 -9.81 -2.65 -4.59
N CYS A 24 -9.29 -1.90 -3.59
CA CYS A 24 -8.75 -2.50 -2.39
C CYS A 24 -9.90 -3.04 -1.51
N ILE A 25 -10.01 -4.36 -1.47
CA ILE A 25 -10.86 -5.15 -0.56
C ILE A 25 -10.41 -5.10 0.90
N TYR A 26 -9.21 -4.56 1.17
CA TYR A 26 -8.63 -4.45 2.50
C TYR A 26 -8.68 -3.02 3.03
N VAL A 27 -8.94 -2.88 4.34
CA VAL A 27 -8.94 -1.61 5.06
C VAL A 27 -7.82 -1.65 6.12
N PRO A 28 -6.97 -0.61 6.23
CA PRO A 28 -6.84 0.55 5.36
C PRO A 28 -6.34 0.16 3.95
N THR A 29 -6.53 1.08 2.99
CA THR A 29 -6.18 0.85 1.58
C THR A 29 -4.71 0.44 1.39
N CYS A 30 -4.42 -0.26 0.30
CA CYS A 30 -3.09 -0.79 0.00
C CYS A 30 -1.98 0.30 0.00
N SER A 31 -2.31 1.51 -0.44
CA SER A 31 -1.40 2.66 -0.44
C SER A 31 -1.19 3.25 0.96
N GLN A 32 -2.24 3.30 1.77
CA GLN A 32 -2.19 3.78 3.15
C GLN A 32 -1.43 2.79 4.04
N TYR A 33 -1.65 1.49 3.85
CA TYR A 33 -0.84 0.43 4.44
C TYR A 33 0.65 0.56 4.05
N ALA A 34 0.94 0.88 2.79
CA ALA A 34 2.32 1.08 2.35
C ALA A 34 3.00 2.26 3.05
N ILE A 35 2.28 3.38 3.23
CA ILE A 35 2.78 4.55 3.95
C ILE A 35 3.06 4.20 5.41
N ASP A 36 2.13 3.52 6.07
CA ASP A 36 2.24 3.14 7.47
C ASP A 36 3.39 2.14 7.70
N ALA A 37 3.50 1.14 6.83
CA ALA A 37 4.56 0.13 6.87
C ALA A 37 5.95 0.75 6.63
N ILE A 38 6.07 1.73 5.74
CA ILE A 38 7.34 2.44 5.49
C ILE A 38 7.70 3.36 6.65
N ASN A 39 6.72 4.01 7.28
CA ASN A 39 6.96 4.81 8.47
C ASN A 39 7.46 3.95 9.63
N LYS A 40 6.85 2.78 9.84
CA LYS A 40 7.12 1.91 10.99
C LYS A 40 8.35 1.02 10.80
N TYR A 41 8.47 0.32 9.68
CA TYR A 41 9.55 -0.64 9.42
C TYR A 41 10.66 -0.12 8.49
N GLY A 42 10.52 1.09 7.96
CA GLY A 42 11.44 1.66 6.98
C GLY A 42 11.13 1.26 5.55
N ALA A 43 11.86 1.86 4.61
CA ALA A 43 11.53 1.85 3.19
C ALA A 43 11.56 0.44 2.57
N ILE A 44 12.59 -0.35 2.89
CA ILE A 44 12.80 -1.70 2.33
C ILE A 44 11.77 -2.68 2.87
N LYS A 45 11.67 -2.80 4.20
CA LYS A 45 10.80 -3.78 4.87
C LYS A 45 9.31 -3.40 4.72
N GLY A 46 9.00 -2.10 4.81
CA GLY A 46 7.66 -1.57 4.58
C GLY A 46 7.21 -1.71 3.11
N GLY A 47 8.12 -1.45 2.17
CA GLY A 47 7.87 -1.67 0.74
C GLY A 47 7.60 -3.13 0.40
N PHE A 48 8.38 -4.06 0.98
CA PHE A 48 8.17 -5.50 0.78
C PHE A 48 6.82 -5.97 1.31
N LEU A 49 6.44 -5.54 2.52
CA LEU A 49 5.12 -5.83 3.11
C LEU A 49 3.97 -5.29 2.26
N ALA A 50 4.13 -4.08 1.72
CA ALA A 50 3.13 -3.45 0.85
C ALA A 50 2.97 -4.20 -0.47
N ILE A 51 4.08 -4.54 -1.15
CA ILE A 51 4.07 -5.27 -2.42
C ILE A 51 3.43 -6.65 -2.24
N LYS A 52 3.82 -7.39 -1.18
CA LYS A 52 3.24 -8.69 -0.86
C LYS A 52 1.71 -8.62 -0.66
N ARG A 53 1.22 -7.52 -0.09
CA ARG A 53 -0.22 -7.29 0.10
C ARG A 53 -0.93 -6.90 -1.20
N ILE A 54 -0.31 -6.07 -2.03
CA ILE A 54 -0.84 -5.71 -3.37
C ILE A 54 -0.99 -6.97 -4.24
N LEU A 55 0.01 -7.87 -4.21
CA LEU A 55 -0.05 -9.16 -4.92
C LEU A 55 -1.19 -10.08 -4.42
N ARG A 56 -1.57 -9.97 -3.14
CA ARG A 56 -2.72 -10.69 -2.55
C ARG A 56 -4.05 -9.99 -2.77
N CYS A 57 -4.06 -8.79 -3.35
CA CYS A 57 -5.29 -8.04 -3.59
C CYS A 57 -5.93 -8.52 -4.89
N HIS A 58 -6.81 -9.52 -4.78
CA HIS A 58 -7.60 -10.05 -5.89
C HIS A 58 -9.10 -10.05 -5.52
N PRO A 59 -10.03 -9.88 -6.47
CA PRO A 59 -11.47 -9.80 -6.19
C PRO A 59 -12.05 -11.06 -5.52
N PHE A 60 -11.37 -12.20 -5.65
CA PHE A 60 -11.75 -13.45 -4.98
C PHE A 60 -11.21 -13.59 -3.54
N ALA A 61 -10.45 -12.62 -3.03
CA ALA A 61 -9.99 -12.65 -1.64
C ALA A 61 -11.07 -12.08 -0.72
N LYS A 62 -11.17 -12.66 0.49
CA LYS A 62 -12.19 -12.35 1.49
C LYS A 62 -12.23 -10.87 1.92
N GLY A 63 -11.18 -10.11 1.62
CA GLY A 63 -11.02 -8.75 2.12
C GLY A 63 -10.93 -8.73 3.65
N GLY A 64 -10.75 -7.54 4.23
CA GLY A 64 -10.76 -7.42 5.69
C GLY A 64 -9.94 -6.26 6.25
N TYR A 65 -10.04 -6.09 7.57
CA TYR A 65 -9.28 -5.09 8.30
C TYR A 65 -7.91 -5.65 8.69
N ASP A 66 -6.84 -5.12 8.11
CA ASP A 66 -5.47 -5.56 8.40
C ASP A 66 -4.55 -4.32 8.48
N PRO A 67 -4.54 -3.60 9.60
CA PRO A 67 -3.65 -2.46 9.79
C PRO A 67 -2.22 -2.93 10.05
N VAL A 68 -1.24 -2.07 9.73
CA VAL A 68 0.17 -2.32 10.07
C VAL A 68 0.33 -2.32 11.59
N LYS A 69 0.71 -3.48 12.16
CA LYS A 69 0.97 -3.64 13.60
C LYS A 69 2.31 -3.07 14.04
#